data_AF-A0A382E3R2-F1
#
_entry.id   AF-A0A382E3R2-F1
#
_cell.length_a   1.000
_cell.length_b   1.000
_cell.length_c   1.000
_cell.angle_alpha   90.00
_cell.angle_beta   90.00
_cell.angle_gamma   90.00
#
_symmetry.space_group_name_H-M   'P 1'
#
loop_
_entity.id
_entity.type
_entity.pdbx_description
1 polymer ?
#
loop_
_entity_poly.entity_id
_entity_poly.type
_entity_poly.pdbx_seq_one_letter_code
_entity_poly.pdbx_strand_id
1 'polypeptide(L)' 'VVIGGVFTQDIAETENKVPFLGNLPFIGKLFQFRSDRDERAELLVFLAPRIL' A
#
# COMPACT_ATOMS: atom_id res chain seq x y z
N VAL A 1 0.66 -28.55 -11.45
CA VAL A 1 -0.62 -28.13 -10.82
C VAL A 1 -0.32 -26.90 -9.96
N VAL A 2 -1.11 -25.82 -10.10
CA VAL A 2 -1.03 -24.67 -9.17
C VAL A 2 -1.81 -25.04 -7.93
N ILE A 3 -1.15 -25.10 -6.78
CA ILE A 3 -1.75 -25.61 -5.54
C ILE A 3 -2.27 -24.47 -4.65
N GLY A 4 -1.78 -23.24 -4.82
CA GLY A 4 -2.32 -22.07 -4.14
C GLY A 4 -1.59 -20.78 -4.50
N GLY A 5 -2.27 -19.65 -4.30
CA GLY A 5 -1.72 -18.30 -4.35
C GLY A 5 -2.13 -17.51 -3.10
N VAL A 6 -1.26 -16.60 -2.65
CA VAL A 6 -1.57 -15.63 -1.60
C VAL A 6 -1.63 -14.24 -2.23
N PHE A 7 -2.73 -13.54 -1.98
CA PHE A 7 -2.91 -12.13 -2.32
C PHE A 7 -2.87 -11.33 -1.03
N THR A 8 -1.91 -10.41 -0.94
CA THR A 8 -1.79 -9.48 0.20
C THR A 8 -1.85 -8.06 -0.34
N GLN A 9 -2.73 -7.26 0.26
CA GLN A 9 -2.85 -5.83 -0.03
C GLN A 9 -2.67 -5.05 1.26
N ASP A 10 -1.63 -4.22 1.30
CA ASP A 10 -1.33 -3.34 2.41
C ASP A 10 -1.59 -1.88 1.97
N ILE A 11 -2.60 -1.26 2.59
CA ILE A 11 -2.96 0.13 2.36
C ILE A 11 -2.53 0.94 3.57
N ALA A 12 -1.59 1.86 3.38
CA ALA A 12 -1.12 2.78 4.42
C ALA A 12 -1.34 4.24 3.98
N GLU A 13 -2.19 4.95 4.72
CA GLU A 13 -2.41 6.39 4.56
C GLU A 13 -1.68 7.13 5.69
N THR A 14 -0.77 8.03 5.33
CA THR A 14 -0.03 8.86 6.28
C THR A 14 -0.32 10.33 6.00
N GLU A 15 -0.92 11.03 6.96
CA GLU A 15 -1.19 12.46 6.87
C GLU A 15 -0.35 13.23 7.90
N ASN A 16 0.60 14.03 7.41
CA ASN A 16 1.42 14.92 8.21
C ASN A 16 1.03 16.37 7.88
N LYS A 17 0.53 17.15 8.85
CA LYS A 17 0.16 18.56 8.63
C LYS A 17 0.78 19.49 9.65
N VAL A 18 1.14 20.71 9.25
CA VAL A 18 1.61 21.73 10.18
C VAL A 18 0.42 22.23 11.02
N PRO A 19 0.47 22.15 12.36
CA PRO A 19 -0.60 22.66 13.21
C PRO A 19 -0.80 24.17 12.96
N PHE A 20 -2.06 24.61 12.97
CA PHE A 20 -2.51 25.97 12.58
C PHE A 20 -2.48 26.26 11.07
N LEU A 21 -1.35 26.04 10.39
CA LEU A 21 -1.20 26.40 8.97
C LEU A 21 -1.90 25.43 8.00
N GLY A 22 -2.04 24.15 8.36
CA GLY A 22 -2.69 23.14 7.52
C GLY A 22 -4.20 23.32 7.34
N ASN A 23 -4.86 24.08 8.23
CA ASN A 23 -6.32 24.27 8.20
C ASN A 23 -6.75 25.55 7.46
N LEU A 24 -5.82 26.32 6.89
CA LEU A 24 -6.17 27.53 6.15
C LEU A 24 -6.86 27.20 4.82
N PRO A 25 -8.00 27.84 4.51
CA PRO A 25 -8.60 27.75 3.18
C PRO A 25 -7.62 28.29 2.13
N PHE A 26 -7.68 27.74 0.91
CA PHE A 26 -6.79 28.03 -0.23
C PHE A 26 -5.32 27.60 -0.10
N ILE A 27 -4.65 27.83 1.02
CA ILE A 27 -3.20 27.58 1.18
C ILE A 27 -2.84 26.39 2.06
N GLY A 28 -3.78 25.82 2.82
CA GLY A 28 -3.51 24.70 3.74
C GLY A 28 -2.93 23.46 3.05
N LYS A 29 -3.24 23.25 1.75
CA LYS A 29 -2.69 22.17 0.93
C LYS A 29 -1.17 22.22 0.75
N LEU A 30 -0.54 23.39 0.86
CA LEU A 30 0.92 23.56 0.76
C LEU A 30 1.65 23.19 2.07
N PHE A 31 0.91 23.15 3.18
CA PHE A 31 1.44 22.90 4.54
C PHE A 31 0.98 21.53 5.10
N GLN A 32 0.46 20.67 4.23
CA GLN A 32 0.15 19.28 4.53
C GLN A 32 0.88 18.37 3.55
N PHE A 33 1.43 17.29 4.07
CA PHE A 33 2.04 16.21 3.34
C PHE A 33 1.19 14.97 3.53
N ARG A 34 0.64 14.46 2.44
CA ARG A 34 -0.06 13.17 2.41
C ARG A 34 0.81 12.17 1.67
N SER A 35 1.00 11.00 2.27
CA SER A 35 1.66 9.87 1.65
C SER A 35 0.71 8.69 1.66
N ASP A 36 0.26 8.31 0.46
CA ASP A 36 -0.57 7.15 0.24
C ASP A 36 0.32 6.04 -0.30
N ARG A 37 0.37 4.89 0.38
CA ARG A 37 1.16 3.72 -0.02
C ARG A 37 0.21 2.55 -0.21
N ASP A 38 0.17 2.02 -1.43
CA ASP A 38 -0.57 0.82 -1.82
C ASP A 38 0.46 -0.24 -2.24
N GLU A 39 0.68 -1.23 -1.38
CA GLU A 39 1.56 -2.37 -1.66
C GLU A 39 0.72 -3.61 -1.97
N ARG A 40 0.97 -4.18 -3.16
CA ARG A 40 0.28 -5.38 -3.65
C ARG A 40 1.31 -6.47 -3.87
N ALA A 41 1.14 -7.59 -3.16
CA ALA A 41 1.99 -8.75 -3.29
C ALA A 41 1.19 -9.95 -3.79
N GLU A 42 1.65 -10.54 -4.90
CA GLU A 42 1.09 -11.76 -5.49
C GLU A 42 2.14 -12.87 -5.41
N LEU A 43 1.89 -13.85 -4.54
CA LEU A 43 2.75 -15.02 -4.38
C LEU A 43 2.08 -16.24 -5.02
N LEU A 44 2.76 -16.84 -5.98
CA LEU A 44 2.31 -18.04 -6.70
C LEU A 44 3.20 -19.24 -6.36
N VAL A 45 2.59 -20.36 -5.94
CA VAL A 45 3.31 -21.60 -5.64
C VAL A 45 2.99 -22.69 -6.67
N PHE A 46 4.05 -23.16 -7.33
CA PHE A 46 3.99 -24.23 -8.33
C PHE A 46 4.69 -25.49 -7.80
N LEU A 47 4.00 -26.63 -7.87
CA LEU A 47 4.59 -27.94 -7.57
C LEU A 47 4.67 -28.76 -8.87
N ALA A 48 5.92 -29.13 -9.23
CA ALA A 48 6.21 -30.06 -10.31
C ALA A 48 6.36 -31.47 -9.72
N PRO A 49 5.42 -32.39 -9.98
CA PRO A 49 5.56 -33.76 -9.52
C PRO A 49 6.72 -34.45 -10.26
N ARG A 50 7.53 -35.24 -9.54
CA ARG A 50 8.54 -36.13 -10.13
C ARG A 50 8.17 -37.57 -9.79
N ILE A 51 8.16 -38.44 -10.79
CA ILE A 51 7.86 -39.87 -10.65
C ILE A 51 9.19 -40.65 -10.71
N LEU A 52 9.36 -41.67 -9.87
CA LEU A 52 10.49 -42.61 -9.86
C LEU A 52 10.05 -43.95 -10.47
#